data_AF-A0A381NEF5-F1
#
_entry.id   AF-A0A381NEF5-F1
#
_cell.length_a   1.000
_cell.length_b   1.000
_cell.length_c   1.000
_cell.angle_alpha   90.00
_cell.angle_beta   90.00
_cell.angle_gamma   90.00
#
_symmetry.space_group_name_H-M   'P 1'
#
loop_
_entity.id
_entity.type
_entity.pdbx_description
1 polymer ?
#
loop_
_entity_poly.entity_id
_entity_poly.type
_entity_poly.pdbx_seq_one_letter_code
_entity_poly.pdbx_strand_id
1 'polypeptide(L)'
;MFGDSSGQVRQQESAKKKKTAQELKRALEFNQRPFLTYRDLPKIAKREAPRYQTAEPFPHIVIDNFFDRAIIRKVRREVNDMDRAVFHETADSHEIKQSTENDSHLGPFTWKLVQSLNSGAFVAFLEVLTGTKGLIVDPHLRGGGVHEIRRGGKLGIHADFNYYKRLRLYRRLNLLLYLNHGWDEAWGGH
;
A
#
# COMPACT_ATOMS: atom_id res chain seq x y z
N MET A 1 56.50 -7.07 25.94
CA MET A 1 55.42 -6.07 25.73
C MET A 1 54.11 -6.83 25.55
N PHE A 2 53.28 -6.92 26.59
CA PHE A 2 51.92 -7.46 26.45
C PHE A 2 50.98 -6.27 26.28
N GLY A 3 50.47 -6.08 25.06
CA GLY A 3 49.55 -4.98 24.73
C GLY A 3 48.20 -5.19 25.41
N ASP A 4 47.70 -4.14 26.05
CA ASP A 4 46.41 -4.10 26.72
C ASP A 4 45.25 -4.24 25.72
N SER A 5 44.82 -5.48 25.50
CA SER A 5 43.69 -5.85 24.63
C SER A 5 42.33 -5.48 25.25
N SER A 6 42.28 -5.11 26.53
CA SER A 6 41.04 -4.86 27.26
C SER A 6 40.35 -3.55 26.85
N GLY A 7 41.14 -2.52 26.50
CA GLY A 7 40.64 -1.24 26.00
C GLY A 7 39.99 -1.33 24.62
N GLN A 8 40.55 -2.15 23.73
CA GLN A 8 40.01 -2.36 22.38
C GLN A 8 38.68 -3.13 22.41
N VAL A 9 38.56 -4.15 23.27
CA VAL A 9 37.32 -4.92 23.44
C VAL A 9 36.19 -4.04 24.00
N ARG A 10 36.46 -3.22 25.03
CA ARG A 10 35.46 -2.29 25.60
C ARG A 10 34.99 -1.22 24.60
N GLN A 11 35.89 -0.71 23.76
CA GLN A 11 35.51 0.26 22.72
C GLN A 11 34.65 -0.39 21.62
N GLN A 12 34.97 -1.62 21.21
CA GLN A 12 34.18 -2.38 20.24
C GLN A 12 32.78 -2.73 20.78
N GLU A 13 32.68 -3.14 22.05
CA GLU A 13 31.39 -3.40 22.70
C GLU A 13 30.51 -2.14 22.83
N SER A 14 31.12 -1.00 23.18
CA SER A 14 30.43 0.29 23.27
C SER A 14 29.92 0.77 21.91
N ALA A 15 30.72 0.62 20.85
CA ALA A 15 30.32 0.94 19.47
C ALA A 15 29.17 0.04 18.98
N LYS A 16 29.23 -1.27 19.28
CA LYS A 16 28.18 -2.24 18.95
C LYS A 16 26.86 -1.90 19.64
N LYS A 17 26.89 -1.59 20.95
CA LYS A 17 25.70 -1.16 21.70
C LYS A 17 25.06 0.12 21.15
N LYS A 18 25.88 1.13 20.79
CA LYS A 18 25.40 2.37 20.18
C LYS A 18 24.74 2.12 18.82
N LYS A 19 25.33 1.27 17.98
CA LYS A 19 24.76 0.89 16.68
C LYS A 19 23.40 0.20 16.84
N THR A 20 23.30 -0.77 17.75
CA THR A 20 22.04 -1.48 18.04
C THR A 20 20.96 -0.53 18.60
N ALA A 21 21.31 0.39 19.50
CA ALA A 21 20.37 1.38 20.02
C ALA A 21 19.86 2.34 18.93
N GLN A 22 20.72 2.73 17.99
CA GLN A 22 20.34 3.57 16.86
C GLN A 22 19.43 2.83 15.87
N GLU A 23 19.69 1.55 15.61
CA GLU A 23 18.84 0.68 14.79
C GLU A 23 17.46 0.49 15.43
N LEU A 24 17.40 0.21 16.74
CA LEU A 24 16.15 0.11 17.49
C LEU A 24 15.36 1.42 17.47
N LYS A 25 16.02 2.56 17.68
CA LYS A 25 15.36 3.87 17.60
C LYS A 25 14.77 4.11 16.20
N ARG A 26 15.51 3.79 15.14
CA ARG A 26 15.02 3.91 13.76
C ARG A 26 13.84 2.97 13.48
N ALA A 27 13.88 1.74 13.98
CA ALA A 27 12.79 0.78 13.84
C ALA A 27 11.53 1.25 14.60
N LEU A 28 11.70 1.79 15.81
CA LEU A 28 10.62 2.38 16.60
C LEU A 28 10.01 3.61 15.91
N GLU A 29 10.86 4.53 15.44
CA GLU A 29 10.41 5.71 14.67
C GLU A 29 9.69 5.30 13.38
N PHE A 30 10.20 4.28 12.68
CA PHE A 30 9.55 3.72 11.51
C PHE A 30 8.16 3.19 11.87
N ASN A 31 8.02 2.42 12.94
CA ASN A 31 6.75 1.83 13.36
C ASN A 31 5.74 2.87 13.88
N GLN A 32 6.20 3.91 14.57
CA GLN A 32 5.33 4.92 15.18
C GLN A 32 4.78 5.97 14.21
N ARG A 33 5.46 6.25 13.09
CA ARG A 33 4.99 7.26 12.13
C ARG A 33 3.93 6.67 11.19
N PRO A 34 2.68 7.14 11.20
CA PRO A 34 1.70 6.69 10.21
C PRO A 34 2.14 7.16 8.82
N PHE A 35 1.93 6.31 7.80
CA PHE A 35 2.26 6.66 6.41
C PHE A 35 1.31 7.71 5.83
N LEU A 36 0.15 7.86 6.49
CA LEU A 36 -0.82 8.90 6.25
C LEU A 36 -0.80 9.87 7.42
N THR A 37 -0.76 11.16 7.13
CA THR A 37 -0.99 12.16 8.17
C THR A 37 -2.49 12.17 8.49
N TYR A 38 -2.91 11.36 9.47
CA TYR A 38 -4.32 11.19 9.84
C TYR A 38 -5.03 12.52 10.19
N ARG A 39 -4.28 13.56 10.58
CA ARG A 39 -4.82 14.90 10.82
C ARG A 39 -5.39 15.57 9.57
N ASP A 40 -4.87 15.23 8.40
CA ASP A 40 -5.27 15.85 7.14
C ASP A 40 -6.40 15.08 6.44
N LEU A 41 -6.56 13.77 6.75
CA LEU A 41 -7.60 12.94 6.15
C LEU A 41 -9.00 13.56 6.26
N PRO A 42 -9.49 14.03 7.43
CA PRO A 42 -10.82 14.64 7.51
C PRO A 42 -10.97 15.90 6.64
N LYS A 43 -9.90 16.69 6.49
CA LYS A 43 -9.92 17.89 5.65
C LYS A 43 -9.99 17.52 4.18
N ILE A 44 -9.20 16.54 3.75
CA ILE A 44 -9.22 16.03 2.38
C ILE A 44 -10.60 15.44 2.08
N ALA A 45 -11.14 14.57 2.95
CA ALA A 45 -12.45 13.96 2.74
C ALA A 45 -13.55 15.01 2.57
N LYS A 46 -13.62 16.02 3.45
CA LYS A 46 -14.63 17.08 3.34
C LYS A 46 -14.49 17.89 2.05
N ARG A 47 -13.26 18.20 1.63
CA ARG A 47 -12.98 18.97 0.41
C ARG A 47 -13.33 18.18 -0.85
N GLU A 48 -12.99 16.90 -0.88
CA GLU A 48 -13.10 16.06 -2.08
C GLU A 48 -14.44 15.30 -2.18
N ALA A 49 -15.20 15.18 -1.08
CA ALA A 49 -16.46 14.43 -1.04
C ALA A 49 -17.46 14.85 -2.13
N PRO A 50 -17.71 16.15 -2.39
CA PRO A 50 -18.61 16.55 -3.47
C PRO A 50 -18.13 16.03 -4.83
N ARG A 51 -16.83 16.15 -5.12
CA ARG A 51 -16.23 15.68 -6.38
C ARG A 51 -16.39 14.18 -6.56
N TYR A 52 -16.20 13.39 -5.51
CA TYR A 52 -16.44 11.94 -5.58
C TYR A 52 -17.92 11.62 -5.80
N GLN A 53 -18.80 12.18 -4.97
CA GLN A 53 -20.20 11.77 -4.88
C GLN A 53 -21.04 12.20 -6.08
N THR A 54 -20.65 13.28 -6.76
CA THR A 54 -21.36 13.79 -7.94
C THR A 54 -20.60 13.53 -9.25
N ALA A 55 -19.54 12.70 -9.22
CA ALA A 55 -18.84 12.35 -10.45
C ALA A 55 -19.72 11.49 -11.36
N GLU A 56 -19.60 11.74 -12.66
CA GLU A 56 -20.26 11.00 -13.73
C GLU A 56 -19.21 10.21 -14.53
N PRO A 57 -19.55 9.04 -15.12
CA PRO A 57 -20.87 8.39 -15.13
C PRO A 57 -21.18 7.59 -13.85
N PHE A 58 -20.28 7.59 -12.87
CA PHE A 58 -20.46 6.98 -11.56
C PHE A 58 -19.53 7.65 -10.53
N PRO A 59 -19.82 7.52 -9.21
CA PRO A 59 -19.00 8.12 -8.17
C PRO A 59 -17.55 7.63 -8.19
N HIS A 60 -16.61 8.53 -8.43
CA HIS A 60 -15.18 8.24 -8.45
C HIS A 60 -14.35 9.50 -8.22
N ILE A 61 -13.09 9.33 -7.84
CA ILE A 61 -12.13 10.44 -7.76
C ILE A 61 -10.70 9.95 -7.96
N VAL A 62 -9.85 10.81 -8.51
CA VAL A 62 -8.39 10.67 -8.52
C VAL A 62 -7.78 11.75 -7.63
N ILE A 63 -6.90 11.35 -6.71
CA ILE A 63 -6.19 12.28 -5.83
C ILE A 63 -4.69 12.09 -6.00
N ASP A 64 -4.07 13.02 -6.71
CA ASP A 64 -2.64 13.01 -6.93
C ASP A 64 -1.86 13.32 -5.65
N ASN A 65 -0.68 12.71 -5.53
CA ASN A 65 0.27 12.97 -4.44
C ASN A 65 -0.31 12.77 -3.03
N PHE A 66 -1.24 11.81 -2.90
CA PHE A 66 -1.90 11.51 -1.62
C PHE A 66 -0.92 11.02 -0.54
N PHE A 67 0.18 10.37 -0.94
CA PHE A 67 1.20 9.84 -0.05
C PHE A 67 2.54 10.57 -0.20
N ASP A 68 3.36 10.54 0.86
CA ASP A 68 4.74 11.00 0.80
C ASP A 68 5.52 10.20 -0.27
N ARG A 69 6.07 10.92 -1.24
CA ARG A 69 6.87 10.34 -2.34
C ARG A 69 8.07 9.52 -1.85
N ALA A 70 8.65 9.83 -0.69
CA ALA A 70 9.72 9.06 -0.08
C ALA A 70 9.25 7.68 0.40
N ILE A 71 8.02 7.56 0.88
CA ILE A 71 7.41 6.29 1.27
C ILE A 71 7.08 5.48 0.02
N ILE A 72 6.42 6.10 -0.97
CA ILE A 72 6.05 5.43 -2.22
C ILE A 72 7.28 4.90 -2.98
N ARG A 73 8.41 5.62 -2.97
CA ARG A 73 9.67 5.12 -3.54
C ARG A 73 10.19 3.85 -2.87
N LYS A 74 9.93 3.66 -1.57
CA LYS A 74 10.34 2.44 -0.86
C LYS A 74 9.38 1.29 -1.14
N VAL A 75 8.08 1.55 -1.10
CA VAL A 75 7.04 0.57 -1.48
C VAL A 75 7.28 0.06 -2.91
N ARG A 76 7.50 0.96 -3.87
CA ARG A 76 7.78 0.59 -5.26
C ARG A 76 9.02 -0.30 -5.39
N ARG A 77 10.07 -0.01 -4.62
CA ARG A 77 11.29 -0.84 -4.61
C ARG A 77 10.97 -2.24 -4.08
N GLU A 78 10.29 -2.34 -2.95
CA GLU A 78 9.90 -3.64 -2.39
C GLU A 78 9.04 -4.43 -3.37
N VAL A 79 8.04 -3.81 -3.99
CA VAL A 79 7.18 -4.46 -5.01
C VAL A 79 7.99 -4.93 -6.22
N ASN A 80 8.97 -4.16 -6.67
CA ASN A 80 9.86 -4.56 -7.77
C ASN A 80 10.77 -5.73 -7.38
N ASP A 81 11.21 -5.78 -6.13
CA ASP A 81 12.13 -6.79 -5.61
C ASP A 81 11.41 -8.08 -5.14
N MET A 82 10.07 -8.11 -5.08
CA MET A 82 9.30 -9.30 -4.71
C MET A 82 9.57 -10.48 -5.66
N ASP A 83 9.71 -11.67 -5.10
CA ASP A 83 9.80 -12.89 -5.89
C ASP A 83 8.50 -13.10 -6.67
N ARG A 84 8.60 -13.21 -8.00
CA ARG A 84 7.43 -13.38 -8.87
C ARG A 84 6.78 -14.76 -8.71
N ALA A 85 7.44 -15.72 -8.07
CA ALA A 85 6.84 -17.02 -7.71
C ALA A 85 5.68 -16.90 -6.72
N VAL A 86 5.57 -15.78 -5.97
CA VAL A 86 4.47 -15.54 -5.02
C VAL A 86 3.22 -14.92 -5.65
N PHE A 87 3.27 -14.64 -6.96
CA PHE A 87 2.16 -14.08 -7.71
C PHE A 87 1.35 -15.19 -8.38
N HIS A 88 0.05 -14.99 -8.39
CA HIS A 88 -0.86 -15.76 -9.22
C HIS A 88 -0.95 -15.09 -10.59
N GLU A 89 -0.75 -15.87 -11.64
CA GLU A 89 -0.98 -15.42 -13.01
C GLU A 89 -2.43 -15.68 -13.39
N THR A 90 -3.05 -14.71 -14.05
CA THR A 90 -4.33 -14.88 -14.72
C THR A 90 -4.16 -14.47 -16.17
N ALA A 91 -4.42 -15.41 -17.06
CA ALA A 91 -4.28 -15.25 -18.50
C ALA A 91 -5.47 -15.94 -19.19
N ASP A 92 -6.46 -15.14 -19.56
CA ASP A 92 -7.63 -15.56 -20.31
C ASP A 92 -8.02 -14.53 -21.39
N SER A 93 -9.19 -14.70 -22.01
CA SER A 93 -9.66 -13.81 -23.07
C SER A 93 -9.91 -12.37 -22.61
N HIS A 94 -10.13 -12.14 -21.31
CA HIS A 94 -10.48 -10.85 -20.71
C HIS A 94 -9.33 -10.23 -19.92
N GLU A 95 -8.47 -11.03 -19.28
CA GLU A 95 -7.36 -10.51 -18.47
C GLU A 95 -6.04 -11.26 -18.63
N ILE A 96 -4.96 -10.49 -18.64
CA ILE A 96 -3.57 -10.96 -18.60
C ILE A 96 -2.85 -10.11 -17.56
N LYS A 97 -2.74 -10.63 -16.35
CA LYS A 97 -2.21 -9.93 -15.17
C LYS A 97 -1.53 -10.89 -14.19
N GLN A 98 -0.74 -10.33 -13.29
CA GLN A 98 -0.20 -11.02 -12.13
C GLN A 98 -0.66 -10.31 -10.86
N SER A 99 -1.02 -11.07 -9.83
CA SER A 99 -1.40 -10.46 -8.55
C SER A 99 -1.10 -11.35 -7.36
N THR A 100 -0.93 -10.74 -6.19
CA THR A 100 -0.83 -11.47 -4.92
C THR A 100 -1.64 -10.80 -3.82
N GLU A 101 -2.50 -11.58 -3.19
CA GLU A 101 -3.33 -11.22 -2.02
C GLU A 101 -2.62 -11.60 -0.71
N ASN A 102 -1.49 -12.31 -0.79
CA ASN A 102 -0.80 -12.84 0.37
C ASN A 102 0.12 -11.79 1.01
N ASP A 103 -0.34 -11.22 2.12
CA ASP A 103 0.34 -10.13 2.82
C ASP A 103 1.65 -10.55 3.53
N SER A 104 1.89 -11.86 3.71
CA SER A 104 3.11 -12.39 4.32
C SER A 104 4.36 -12.22 3.46
N HIS A 105 4.20 -11.99 2.15
CA HIS A 105 5.31 -11.72 1.22
C HIS A 105 5.58 -10.22 1.03
N LEU A 106 4.81 -9.34 1.67
CA LEU A 106 5.00 -7.90 1.53
C LEU A 106 6.20 -7.44 2.36
N GLY A 107 7.05 -6.61 1.75
CA GLY A 107 8.10 -5.91 2.48
C GLY A 107 7.52 -4.97 3.55
N PRO A 108 8.33 -4.56 4.56
CA PRO A 108 7.85 -3.79 5.70
C PRO A 108 7.19 -2.46 5.33
N PHE A 109 7.62 -1.77 4.27
CA PHE A 109 6.96 -0.55 3.82
C PHE A 109 5.61 -0.86 3.16
N THR A 110 5.56 -1.86 2.28
CA THR A 110 4.35 -2.26 1.55
C THR A 110 3.29 -2.79 2.49
N TRP A 111 3.68 -3.66 3.42
CA TRP A 111 2.80 -4.15 4.48
C TRP A 111 2.24 -3.00 5.32
N LYS A 112 3.11 -2.10 5.79
CA LYS A 112 2.67 -0.96 6.61
C LYS A 112 1.74 -0.01 5.86
N LEU A 113 1.95 0.18 4.56
CA LEU A 113 1.03 0.95 3.71
C LEU A 113 -0.34 0.28 3.65
N VAL A 114 -0.39 -1.02 3.37
CA VAL A 114 -1.64 -1.80 3.34
C VAL A 114 -2.36 -1.74 4.69
N GLN A 115 -1.64 -1.87 5.81
CA GLN A 115 -2.24 -1.71 7.15
C GLN A 115 -2.77 -0.30 7.40
N SER A 116 -2.09 0.73 6.88
CA SER A 116 -2.56 2.13 6.99
C SER A 116 -3.86 2.34 6.20
N LEU A 117 -3.97 1.75 5.00
CA LEU A 117 -5.17 1.76 4.18
C LEU A 117 -6.33 0.96 4.80
N ASN A 118 -6.03 -0.06 5.60
CA ASN A 118 -7.04 -0.84 6.34
C ASN A 118 -7.29 -0.31 7.77
N SER A 119 -6.71 0.84 8.13
CA SER A 119 -6.88 1.41 9.48
C SER A 119 -8.26 2.05 9.64
N GLY A 120 -8.79 2.05 10.87
CA GLY A 120 -10.07 2.71 11.17
C GLY A 120 -10.08 4.21 10.82
N ALA A 121 -8.94 4.89 10.91
CA ALA A 121 -8.81 6.29 10.49
C ALA A 121 -9.02 6.46 8.98
N PHE A 122 -8.51 5.52 8.18
CA PHE A 122 -8.70 5.53 6.74
C PHE A 122 -10.11 5.09 6.33
N VAL A 123 -10.71 4.14 7.04
CA VAL A 123 -12.12 3.77 6.85
C VAL A 123 -13.02 4.97 7.10
N ALA A 124 -12.86 5.68 8.22
CA ALA A 124 -13.62 6.89 8.51
C ALA A 124 -13.44 7.98 7.45
N PHE A 125 -12.22 8.11 6.89
CA PHE A 125 -11.95 8.96 5.74
C PHE A 125 -12.78 8.56 4.51
N LEU A 126 -12.80 7.27 4.14
CA LEU A 126 -13.59 6.76 3.02
C LEU A 126 -15.09 6.95 3.25
N GLU A 127 -15.60 6.74 4.46
CA GLU A 127 -17.02 6.93 4.76
C GLU A 127 -17.49 8.38 4.63
N VAL A 128 -16.61 9.35 4.88
CA VAL A 128 -16.90 10.77 4.66
C VAL A 128 -16.77 11.10 3.17
N LEU A 129 -15.68 10.67 2.54
CA LEU A 129 -15.41 10.94 1.12
C LEU A 129 -16.55 10.41 0.24
N THR A 130 -16.95 9.17 0.47
CA THR A 130 -17.87 8.43 -0.42
C THR A 130 -19.33 8.54 0.00
N GLY A 131 -19.61 9.00 1.23
CA GLY A 131 -20.95 8.99 1.81
C GLY A 131 -21.46 7.59 2.21
N THR A 132 -20.70 6.52 1.95
CA THR A 132 -21.07 5.15 2.33
C THR A 132 -20.70 4.89 3.79
N LYS A 133 -21.66 4.51 4.63
CA LYS A 133 -21.45 4.22 6.06
C LYS A 133 -21.36 2.72 6.32
N GLY A 134 -20.75 2.35 7.44
CA GLY A 134 -20.59 0.97 7.88
C GLY A 134 -19.58 0.20 7.03
N LEU A 135 -18.54 0.86 6.52
CA LEU A 135 -17.52 0.21 5.74
C LEU A 135 -16.68 -0.73 6.63
N ILE A 136 -16.45 -1.94 6.15
CA ILE A 136 -15.63 -2.95 6.80
C ILE A 136 -14.47 -3.28 5.87
N VAL A 137 -13.26 -3.32 6.41
CA VAL A 137 -12.05 -3.69 5.68
C VAL A 137 -12.02 -5.18 5.42
N ASP A 138 -11.40 -5.58 4.30
CA ASP A 138 -11.09 -6.99 4.06
C ASP A 138 -9.66 -7.29 4.52
N PRO A 139 -9.46 -7.95 5.68
CA PRO A 139 -8.13 -8.29 6.17
C PRO A 139 -7.45 -9.39 5.33
N HIS A 140 -8.16 -9.99 4.36
CA HIS A 140 -7.63 -11.05 3.49
C HIS A 140 -7.23 -10.54 2.10
N LEU A 141 -7.39 -9.24 1.84
CA LEU A 141 -7.03 -8.58 0.58
C LEU A 141 -7.62 -9.28 -0.66
N ARG A 142 -8.84 -9.81 -0.58
CA ARG A 142 -9.47 -10.51 -1.71
C ARG A 142 -9.70 -9.53 -2.86
N GLY A 143 -9.10 -9.81 -4.02
CA GLY A 143 -9.07 -8.88 -5.17
C GLY A 143 -8.28 -7.60 -4.89
N GLY A 144 -7.45 -7.58 -3.86
CA GLY A 144 -6.53 -6.50 -3.54
C GLY A 144 -5.09 -7.00 -3.45
N GLY A 145 -4.26 -6.27 -2.71
CA GLY A 145 -2.83 -6.56 -2.60
C GLY A 145 -2.06 -5.93 -3.76
N VAL A 146 -1.06 -6.65 -4.29
CA VAL A 146 -0.19 -6.13 -5.35
C VAL A 146 -0.63 -6.69 -6.69
N HIS A 147 -0.82 -5.80 -7.66
CA HIS A 147 -1.18 -6.15 -9.04
C HIS A 147 -0.10 -5.62 -10.00
N GLU A 148 0.25 -6.45 -10.98
CA GLU A 148 1.21 -6.12 -12.03
C GLU A 148 0.62 -6.52 -13.40
N ILE A 149 0.55 -5.56 -14.32
CA ILE A 149 0.23 -5.80 -15.73
C ILE A 149 1.48 -5.43 -16.53
N ARG A 150 2.07 -6.42 -17.21
CA ARG A 150 3.26 -6.23 -18.04
C ARG A 150 2.86 -5.92 -19.47
N ARG A 151 3.85 -5.58 -20.31
CA ARG A 151 3.66 -5.41 -21.76
C ARG A 151 2.99 -6.66 -22.36
N GLY A 152 1.93 -6.44 -23.14
CA GLY A 152 1.06 -7.50 -23.68
C GLY A 152 -0.05 -7.94 -22.72
N GLY A 153 -0.03 -7.44 -21.47
CA GLY A 153 -1.08 -7.63 -20.48
C GLY A 153 -2.32 -6.79 -20.77
N LYS A 154 -3.44 -7.15 -20.15
CA LYS A 154 -4.72 -6.43 -20.29
C LYS A 154 -5.64 -6.70 -19.11
N LEU A 155 -6.59 -5.80 -18.91
CA LEU A 155 -7.75 -6.01 -18.07
C LEU A 155 -8.95 -5.44 -18.81
N GLY A 156 -9.79 -6.31 -19.37
CA GLY A 156 -10.96 -5.91 -20.14
C GLY A 156 -12.01 -5.20 -19.30
N ILE A 157 -12.95 -4.52 -19.97
CA ILE A 157 -14.10 -3.87 -19.31
C ILE A 157 -14.93 -4.94 -18.60
N HIS A 158 -15.16 -4.75 -17.31
CA HIS A 158 -15.98 -5.64 -16.50
C HIS A 158 -16.66 -4.88 -15.35
N ALA A 159 -17.77 -5.43 -14.87
CA ALA A 159 -18.25 -5.13 -13.54
C ALA A 159 -17.51 -6.04 -12.56
N ASP A 160 -16.93 -5.46 -11.51
CA ASP A 160 -16.18 -6.22 -10.52
C ASP A 160 -17.09 -7.20 -9.75
N PHE A 161 -16.50 -8.29 -9.23
CA PHE A 161 -17.25 -9.22 -8.40
C PHE A 161 -17.68 -8.51 -7.12
N ASN A 162 -18.97 -8.57 -6.82
CA ASN A 162 -19.54 -7.74 -5.76
C ASN A 162 -19.74 -8.50 -4.44
N TYR A 163 -19.70 -9.84 -4.40
CA TYR A 163 -19.95 -10.61 -3.16
C TYR A 163 -18.76 -11.48 -2.74
N TYR A 164 -18.23 -11.23 -1.54
CA TYR A 164 -17.15 -12.04 -0.97
C TYR A 164 -17.70 -13.15 -0.06
N LYS A 165 -17.68 -14.38 -0.57
CA LYS A 165 -18.26 -15.56 0.10
C LYS A 165 -17.72 -15.81 1.51
N ARG A 166 -16.41 -15.59 1.75
CA ARG A 166 -15.78 -15.86 3.05
C ARG A 166 -16.34 -14.98 4.16
N LEU A 167 -16.50 -13.68 3.89
CA LEU A 167 -16.99 -12.70 4.87
C LEU A 167 -18.50 -12.48 4.78
N ARG A 168 -19.16 -12.97 3.72
CA ARG A 168 -20.58 -12.75 3.43
C ARG A 168 -20.93 -11.27 3.30
N LEU A 169 -20.01 -10.49 2.74
CA LEU A 169 -20.13 -9.05 2.54
C LEU A 169 -20.11 -8.69 1.07
N TYR A 170 -20.69 -7.55 0.74
CA TYR A 170 -20.58 -6.98 -0.59
C TYR A 170 -19.42 -5.97 -0.69
N ARG A 171 -18.66 -6.04 -1.78
CA ARG A 171 -17.65 -5.04 -2.12
C ARG A 171 -18.37 -3.71 -2.40
N ARG A 172 -17.97 -2.66 -1.69
CA ARG A 172 -18.58 -1.32 -1.82
C ARG A 172 -17.70 -0.31 -2.53
N LEU A 173 -16.39 -0.46 -2.42
CA LEU A 173 -15.40 0.49 -2.95
C LEU A 173 -14.25 -0.27 -3.58
N ASN A 174 -13.71 0.29 -4.66
CA ASN A 174 -12.41 -0.06 -5.21
C ASN A 174 -11.45 1.10 -5.01
N LEU A 175 -10.26 0.79 -4.51
CA LEU A 175 -9.18 1.75 -4.29
C LEU A 175 -7.96 1.25 -5.03
N LEU A 176 -7.43 2.09 -5.91
CA LEU A 176 -6.23 1.81 -6.68
C LEU A 176 -5.14 2.82 -6.30
N LEU A 177 -3.95 2.31 -6.03
CA LEU A 177 -2.75 3.12 -5.86
C LEU A 177 -1.76 2.76 -6.95
N TYR A 178 -1.57 3.68 -7.90
CA TYR A 178 -0.60 3.51 -8.97
C TYR A 178 0.81 3.80 -8.48
N LEU A 179 1.72 2.84 -8.67
CA LEU A 179 3.14 2.96 -8.34
C LEU A 179 4.01 3.29 -9.57
N ASN A 180 3.36 3.52 -10.70
CA ASN A 180 3.94 3.81 -12.00
C ASN A 180 4.65 5.17 -11.96
N HIS A 181 5.96 5.18 -12.16
CA HIS A 181 6.75 6.41 -12.15
C HIS A 181 7.19 6.79 -13.55
N GLY A 182 6.86 8.02 -13.98
CA GLY A 182 7.16 8.49 -15.33
C GLY A 182 6.37 7.70 -16.37
N TRP A 183 5.06 7.52 -16.13
CA TRP A 183 4.18 6.88 -17.09
C TRP A 183 4.15 7.70 -18.37
N ASP A 184 4.34 7.03 -19.50
CA ASP A 184 4.20 7.60 -20.82
C ASP A 184 2.83 7.19 -21.37
N GLU A 185 2.04 8.16 -21.82
CA GLU A 185 0.72 7.92 -22.40
C GLU A 185 0.77 6.94 -23.58
N ALA A 186 1.88 6.91 -24.33
CA ALA A 186 2.07 5.98 -25.44
C ALA A 186 2.12 4.50 -25.01
N TRP A 187 2.28 4.22 -23.71
CA TRP A 187 2.25 2.85 -23.17
C TRP A 187 0.81 2.34 -22.93
N GLY A 188 -0.20 3.21 -23.03
CA GLY A 188 -1.61 2.86 -22.78
C GLY A 188 -1.90 2.63 -21.30
N GLY A 189 -2.68 1.58 -20.98
CA GLY A 189 -2.98 1.17 -19.60
C GLY A 189 -4.08 1.98 -18.88
N HIS A 190 -4.80 2.82 -19.62
CA HIS A 190 -6.02 3.52 -19.20
C HIS A 190 -7.29 2.68 -19.50
#